data_AF-A0A497I9W3-F1
#
_entry.id   AF-A0A497I9W3-F1
#
_cell.length_a   1.000
_cell.length_b   1.000
_cell.length_c   1.000
_cell.angle_alpha   90.00
_cell.angle_beta   90.00
_cell.angle_gamma   90.00
#
_symmetry.space_group_name_H-M   'P 1'
#
loop_
_entity.id
_entity.type
_entity.pdbx_description
1 polymer ?
#
loop_
_entity_poly.entity_id
_entity_poly.type
_entity_poly.pdbx_seq_one_letter_code
_entity_poly.pdbx_strand_id
1 'polypeptide(L)'
;MLGSPSSWRRIPERYGLIGSRCETCKTNYFPSRQICPVCRRRGKIVEKAYTGKGKIYSFTKVNVPPAGFEIEAPYMLAIIELDEGPKLTAQVVDCEERDVKIGLPVRMVFRKIQESGREGLIHYGFKFALSK
;
A
#
# COMPACT_ATOMS: atom_id res chain seq x y z
N MET A 1 -0.99 -16.59 -4.63
CA MET A 1 -0.10 -16.40 -3.45
C MET A 1 1.25 -15.93 -3.93
N LEU A 2 1.84 -14.92 -3.28
CA LEU A 2 3.21 -14.47 -3.57
C LEU A 2 4.19 -15.47 -2.95
N GLY A 3 4.89 -16.25 -3.77
CA GLY A 3 5.90 -17.19 -3.28
C GLY A 3 7.03 -16.48 -2.51
N SER A 4 7.74 -17.22 -1.64
CA SER A 4 8.79 -16.71 -0.75
C SER A 4 9.76 -15.68 -1.43
N PRO A 5 10.33 -15.95 -2.62
CA PRO A 5 11.24 -15.01 -3.28
C PRO A 5 10.60 -13.70 -3.75
N SER A 6 9.30 -13.71 -4.03
CA SER A 6 8.57 -12.51 -4.46
C SER A 6 8.18 -11.62 -3.28
N SER A 7 7.88 -12.22 -2.13
CA SER A 7 7.65 -11.47 -0.89
C SER A 7 8.94 -10.80 -0.44
N TRP A 8 10.06 -11.52 -0.46
CA TRP A 8 11.37 -10.99 -0.05
C TRP A 8 11.81 -9.78 -0.87
N ARG A 9 11.71 -9.85 -2.21
CA ARG A 9 12.09 -8.73 -3.11
C ARG A 9 11.26 -7.46 -2.89
N ARG A 10 10.04 -7.58 -2.36
CA ARG A 10 9.12 -6.46 -2.14
C ARG A 10 9.14 -5.93 -0.71
N ILE A 11 10.02 -6.44 0.16
CA ILE A 11 10.15 -5.95 1.54
C ILE A 11 10.37 -4.43 1.60
N PRO A 12 11.27 -3.82 0.81
CA PRO A 12 11.47 -2.36 0.85
C PRO A 12 10.18 -1.57 0.56
N GLU A 13 9.41 -2.00 -0.44
CA GLU A 13 8.13 -1.39 -0.81
C GLU A 13 7.06 -1.60 0.27
N ARG A 14 6.99 -2.80 0.86
CA ARG A 14 5.95 -3.16 1.83
C ARG A 14 6.21 -2.63 3.23
N TYR A 15 7.47 -2.55 3.65
CA TYR A 15 7.85 -2.25 5.03
C TYR A 15 8.17 -0.76 5.17
N GLY A 16 8.95 -0.21 4.24
CA GLY A 16 9.42 1.17 4.26
C GLY A 16 8.68 2.10 3.31
N LEU A 17 7.66 1.62 2.59
CA LEU A 17 6.96 2.37 1.54
C LEU A 17 7.93 3.02 0.54
N ILE A 18 8.97 2.26 0.17
CA ILE A 18 9.99 2.71 -0.77
C ILE A 18 9.43 2.58 -2.18
N GLY A 19 9.10 3.73 -2.77
CA GLY A 19 8.71 3.85 -4.16
C GLY A 19 9.88 4.28 -5.03
N SER A 20 9.55 4.93 -6.14
CA SER A 20 10.54 5.46 -7.08
C SER A 20 10.17 6.86 -7.54
N ARG A 21 11.17 7.63 -7.98
CA ARG A 21 10.98 8.95 -8.57
C ARG A 21 11.81 9.06 -9.83
N CYS A 22 11.24 9.64 -10.88
CA CYS A 22 12.02 10.01 -12.05
C CYS A 22 12.68 11.38 -11.81
N GLU A 23 14.01 11.47 -11.86
CA GLU A 23 14.71 12.76 -11.73
C GLU A 23 14.47 13.67 -12.94
N THR A 24 14.20 13.09 -14.12
CA THR A 24 13.97 13.84 -15.37
C THR A 24 12.63 14.59 -15.38
N CYS A 25 11.51 13.91 -15.10
CA CYS A 25 10.16 14.53 -15.08
C CYS A 25 9.61 14.79 -13.68
N LYS A 26 10.39 14.47 -12.63
CA LYS A 26 10.05 14.64 -11.21
C LYS A 26 8.84 13.81 -10.72
N THR A 27 8.19 13.01 -11.56
CA THR A 27 7.05 12.16 -11.20
C THR A 27 7.43 11.07 -10.21
N ASN A 28 6.59 10.88 -9.17
CA ASN A 28 6.70 9.82 -8.17
C ASN A 28 5.88 8.59 -8.61
N TYR A 29 6.34 7.38 -8.30
CA TYR A 29 5.67 6.13 -8.64
C TYR A 29 5.69 5.14 -7.46
N PHE A 30 4.53 4.54 -7.22
CA PHE A 30 4.35 3.40 -6.34
C PHE A 30 3.47 2.36 -7.03
N PRO A 31 3.81 1.06 -7.01
CA PRO A 31 5.08 0.46 -6.56
C PRO A 31 6.31 0.97 -7.33
N SER A 32 7.52 0.58 -6.90
CA SER A 32 8.76 0.99 -7.55
C SER A 32 8.80 0.53 -9.01
N ARG A 33 9.37 1.35 -9.90
CA ARG A 33 9.49 1.07 -11.33
C ARG A 33 10.94 1.17 -11.77
N GLN A 34 11.32 0.38 -12.77
CA GLN A 34 12.64 0.48 -13.40
C GLN A 34 12.64 1.45 -14.60
N ILE A 35 11.47 1.69 -15.21
CA ILE A 35 11.32 2.51 -16.41
C ILE A 35 10.22 3.55 -16.16
N CYS A 36 10.52 4.81 -16.47
CA CYS A 36 9.55 5.90 -16.42
C CYS A 36 8.53 5.76 -17.57
N PRO A 37 7.21 5.69 -17.32
CA PRO A 37 6.21 5.67 -18.38
C PRO A 37 6.21 6.94 -19.26
N VAL A 38 6.57 8.09 -18.68
CA VAL A 38 6.59 9.39 -19.36
C VAL A 38 7.88 9.55 -20.19
N CYS A 39 9.05 9.47 -19.55
CA CYS A 39 10.34 9.72 -20.21
C CYS A 39 10.94 8.49 -20.91
N ARG A 40 10.37 7.30 -20.66
CA ARG A 40 10.88 6.00 -21.14
C ARG A 40 12.38 5.86 -20.84
N ARG A 41 13.18 5.52 -21.85
CA ARG A 41 14.64 5.31 -21.77
C ARG A 41 15.41 6.52 -21.27
N ARG A 42 14.87 7.75 -21.41
CA ARG A 42 15.52 8.99 -20.93
C ARG A 42 15.24 9.27 -19.45
N GLY A 43 14.33 8.51 -18.85
CA GLY A 43 13.97 8.68 -17.45
C GLY A 43 15.03 8.10 -16.54
N LYS A 44 15.66 8.92 -15.71
CA LYS A 44 16.50 8.45 -14.61
C LYS A 44 15.62 8.15 -13.41
N ILE A 45 15.36 6.87 -13.13
CA ILE A 45 14.58 6.45 -11.96
C ILE A 45 15.53 6.23 -10.78
N VAL A 46 15.17 6.81 -9.63
CA VAL A 46 15.84 6.60 -8.35
C VAL A 46 14.84 6.14 -7.30
N GLU A 47 15.30 5.41 -6.29
CA GLU A 47 14.48 5.01 -5.15
C GLU A 47 14.12 6.23 -4.29
N LYS A 48 12.91 6.21 -3.71
CA LYS A 48 12.46 7.27 -2.81
C LYS A 48 11.54 6.69 -1.74
N ALA A 49 11.92 6.90 -0.48
CA ALA A 49 11.04 6.65 0.66
C ALA A 49 9.90 7.69 0.70
N TYR A 50 8.67 7.22 0.92
CA TYR A 50 7.51 8.08 1.12
C TYR A 50 7.17 8.21 2.60
N THR A 51 6.53 9.32 2.95
CA THR A 51 6.17 9.65 4.33
C THR A 51 5.15 8.71 4.94
N GLY A 52 4.41 7.97 4.11
CA GLY A 52 3.29 7.14 4.53
C GLY A 52 2.04 7.93 4.91
N LYS A 53 2.01 9.23 4.61
CA LYS A 53 0.82 10.07 4.75
C LYS A 53 0.05 10.14 3.44
N GLY A 54 -1.26 10.29 3.56
CA GLY A 54 -2.13 10.44 2.40
C GLY A 54 -3.56 10.67 2.81
N LYS A 55 -4.48 10.51 1.86
CA LYS A 55 -5.91 10.63 2.07
C LYS A 55 -6.68 9.53 1.36
N ILE A 56 -7.87 9.25 1.87
CA ILE A 56 -8.77 8.27 1.26
C ILE A 56 -9.30 8.82 -0.06
N TYR A 57 -8.92 8.20 -1.18
CA TYR A 57 -9.40 8.56 -2.51
C TYR A 57 -10.75 7.91 -2.82
N SER A 58 -10.88 6.62 -2.49
CA SER A 58 -12.12 5.85 -2.60
C SER A 58 -12.04 4.66 -1.63
N PHE A 59 -13.18 4.13 -1.18
CA PHE A 59 -13.21 3.00 -0.26
C PHE A 59 -14.41 2.08 -0.50
N THR A 60 -14.33 0.87 0.02
CA THR A 60 -15.41 -0.11 0.04
C THR A 60 -15.32 -0.97 1.30
N LYS A 61 -16.45 -1.52 1.73
CA LYS A 61 -16.51 -2.53 2.79
C LYS A 61 -16.53 -3.91 2.17
N VAL A 62 -15.58 -4.75 2.57
CA VAL A 62 -15.56 -6.16 2.17
C VAL A 62 -16.28 -6.98 3.24
N ASN A 63 -17.51 -7.40 2.92
CA ASN A 63 -18.32 -8.25 3.82
C ASN A 63 -18.02 -9.74 3.65
N VAL A 64 -17.79 -10.18 2.41
CA VAL A 64 -17.48 -11.57 2.07
C VAL A 64 -16.06 -11.62 1.51
N PRO A 65 -15.06 -11.97 2.33
CA PRO A 65 -13.68 -11.95 1.90
C PRO A 65 -13.32 -13.21 1.08
N PRO A 66 -12.24 -13.16 0.29
CA PRO A 66 -11.66 -14.36 -0.29
C PRO A 66 -11.07 -15.27 0.81
N ALA A 67 -10.81 -16.52 0.44
CA ALA A 67 -10.23 -17.50 1.36
C ALA A 67 -8.88 -17.02 1.94
N GLY A 68 -8.69 -17.19 3.25
CA GLY A 68 -7.52 -16.72 4.02
C GLY A 68 -7.65 -15.32 4.63
N PHE A 69 -8.77 -14.63 4.44
CA PHE A 69 -9.08 -13.32 5.05
C PHE A 69 -10.37 -13.34 5.87
N GLU A 70 -10.90 -14.53 6.17
CA GLU A 70 -12.18 -14.74 6.87
C GLU A 70 -12.18 -14.11 8.26
N ILE A 71 -11.04 -14.15 8.95
CA ILE A 71 -10.88 -13.62 10.31
C ILE A 71 -10.95 -12.08 10.35
N GLU A 72 -10.61 -11.42 9.24
CA GLU A 72 -10.58 -9.95 9.16
C GLU A 72 -11.90 -9.35 8.69
N ALA A 73 -12.88 -10.17 8.29
CA ALA A 73 -14.16 -9.65 7.83
C ALA A 73 -15.09 -9.24 8.98
N PRO A 74 -15.84 -8.13 8.82
CA PRO A 74 -15.75 -7.18 7.72
C PRO A 74 -14.54 -6.23 7.87
N TYR A 75 -13.90 -5.86 6.76
CA TYR A 75 -12.84 -4.85 6.75
C TYR A 75 -13.05 -3.76 5.70
N MET A 76 -12.47 -2.60 5.96
CA MET A 76 -12.47 -1.45 5.06
C MET A 76 -11.27 -1.55 4.11
N LEU A 77 -11.53 -1.54 2.80
CA LEU A 77 -10.52 -1.49 1.75
C LEU A 77 -10.58 -0.12 1.07
N ALA A 78 -9.44 0.55 0.92
CA ALA A 78 -9.37 1.87 0.32
C ALA A 78 -8.27 1.98 -0.73
N ILE A 79 -8.51 2.86 -1.69
CA ILE A 79 -7.46 3.47 -2.49
C ILE A 79 -7.01 4.71 -1.71
N ILE A 80 -5.74 4.73 -1.33
CA ILE A 80 -5.10 5.85 -0.66
C ILE A 80 -4.30 6.63 -1.69
N GLU A 81 -4.55 7.94 -1.79
CA GLU A 81 -3.69 8.88 -2.50
C GLU A 81 -2.65 9.40 -1.50
N LEU A 82 -1.38 9.03 -1.71
CA LEU A 82 -0.28 9.52 -0.90
C LEU A 82 -0.02 11.00 -1.17
N ASP A 83 0.54 11.71 -0.19
CA ASP A 83 0.89 13.13 -0.32
C ASP A 83 1.89 13.37 -1.46
N GLU A 84 2.74 12.39 -1.78
CA GLU A 84 3.67 12.44 -2.90
C GLU A 84 3.00 12.24 -4.27
N GLY A 85 1.73 11.84 -4.31
CA GLY A 85 0.90 11.67 -5.52
C GLY A 85 0.49 10.24 -5.90
N PRO A 86 1.30 9.18 -5.69
CA PRO A 86 0.90 7.82 -6.05
C PRO A 86 -0.35 7.34 -5.32
N LYS A 87 -1.12 6.47 -5.98
CA LYS A 87 -2.30 5.83 -5.40
C LYS A 87 -2.01 4.34 -5.17
N LEU A 88 -2.41 3.83 -4.02
CA LEU A 88 -2.22 2.42 -3.67
C LEU A 88 -3.45 1.87 -2.95
N THR A 89 -3.68 0.57 -3.12
CA THR A 89 -4.77 -0.15 -2.45
C THR A 89 -4.28 -0.74 -1.14
N ALA A 90 -4.95 -0.43 -0.04
CA ALA A 90 -4.64 -0.95 1.29
C ALA A 90 -5.89 -1.02 2.16
N GLN A 91 -5.84 -1.85 3.21
CA GLN A 91 -6.89 -1.85 4.23
C GLN A 91 -6.76 -0.63 5.14
N VAL A 92 -7.90 -0.10 5.58
CA VAL A 92 -7.99 0.90 6.64
C VAL A 92 -8.35 0.20 7.94
N VAL A 93 -7.56 0.42 8.99
CA VAL A 93 -7.66 -0.26 10.28
C VAL A 93 -7.80 0.73 11.43
N ASP A 94 -8.14 0.20 12.60
CA ASP A 94 -8.30 0.95 13.86
C ASP A 94 -9.41 2.03 13.77
N CYS A 95 -10.48 1.76 13.01
CA CYS A 95 -11.63 2.65 12.83
C CYS A 95 -12.93 1.86 12.60
N GLU A 96 -14.07 2.46 12.91
CA GLU A 96 -15.38 1.93 12.51
C GLU A 96 -15.69 2.29 11.06
N GLU A 97 -16.59 1.55 10.41
CA GLU A 97 -17.02 1.83 9.03
C GLU A 97 -17.50 3.29 8.85
N ARG A 98 -18.29 3.78 9.81
CA ARG A 98 -18.85 5.14 9.79
C ARG A 98 -17.80 6.25 9.85
N ASP A 99 -16.59 5.93 10.33
CA ASP A 99 -15.49 6.88 10.46
C ASP A 99 -14.75 7.05 9.13
N VAL A 100 -14.89 6.12 8.19
CA VAL A 100 -14.20 6.13 6.90
C VAL A 100 -14.97 6.96 5.88
N LYS A 101 -14.36 8.05 5.42
CA LYS A 101 -14.92 8.94 4.38
C LYS A 101 -13.85 9.34 3.37
N ILE A 102 -14.28 9.62 2.14
CA ILE A 102 -13.41 10.15 1.10
C ILE A 102 -12.83 11.50 1.56
N GLY A 103 -11.54 11.69 1.33
CA GLY A 103 -10.80 12.90 1.68
C GLY A 103 -10.18 12.88 3.08
N LEU A 104 -10.52 11.92 3.95
CA LEU A 104 -9.95 11.87 5.30
C LEU A 104 -8.45 11.54 5.27
N PRO A 105 -7.66 12.19 6.13
CA PRO A 105 -6.23 11.94 6.23
C PRO A 105 -5.97 10.58 6.87
N VAL A 106 -4.94 9.89 6.37
CA VAL A 106 -4.49 8.59 6.86
C VAL A 106 -2.97 8.56 7.01
N ARG A 107 -2.50 7.63 7.82
CA ARG A 107 -1.07 7.32 7.98
C ARG A 107 -0.81 5.83 7.87
N MET A 108 0.36 5.50 7.34
CA MET A 108 0.84 4.12 7.24
C MET A 108 1.04 3.52 8.63
N VAL A 109 0.66 2.26 8.77
CA VAL A 109 0.98 1.41 9.91
C VAL A 109 1.50 0.06 9.42
N PHE A 110 2.49 -0.49 10.13
CA PHE A 110 3.05 -1.79 9.83
C PHE A 110 2.21 -2.89 10.48
N ARG A 111 1.71 -3.84 9.68
CA ARG A 111 0.81 -4.90 10.14
C ARG A 111 1.09 -6.23 9.43
N LYS A 112 0.61 -7.31 10.02
CA LYS A 112 0.44 -8.60 9.32
C LYS A 112 -0.63 -8.41 8.23
N ILE A 113 -0.31 -8.81 7.00
CA ILE A 113 -1.18 -8.69 5.81
C ILE A 113 -1.76 -10.06 5.43
N GLN A 114 -0.96 -11.11 5.57
CA GLN A 114 -1.38 -12.46 5.20
C GLN A 114 -0.48 -13.50 5.88
N GLU A 115 -0.94 -14.74 5.97
CA GLU A 115 -0.15 -15.91 6.34
C GLU A 115 -0.35 -17.00 5.29
N SER A 116 0.75 -17.61 4.82
CA SER A 116 0.71 -18.65 3.78
C SER A 116 0.39 -20.05 4.35
N GLY A 117 -0.67 -20.16 5.15
CA GLY A 117 -1.04 -21.39 5.87
C GLY A 117 -0.25 -21.59 7.17
N ARG A 118 -0.60 -22.64 7.93
CA ARG A 118 -0.13 -22.87 9.31
C ARG A 118 1.38 -23.00 9.48
N GLU A 119 2.07 -23.52 8.48
CA GLU A 119 3.54 -23.70 8.47
C GLU A 119 4.21 -22.73 7.49
N GLY A 120 3.44 -21.78 6.94
CA GLY A 120 3.88 -20.85 5.93
C GLY A 120 4.49 -19.57 6.49
N LEU A 121 4.96 -18.74 5.57
CA LEU A 121 5.49 -17.42 5.92
C LEU A 121 4.37 -16.47 6.35
N ILE A 122 4.68 -15.67 7.38
CA ILE A 122 3.90 -14.50 7.75
C ILE A 122 4.34 -13.33 6.88
N HIS A 123 3.40 -12.76 6.13
CA HIS A 123 3.63 -11.60 5.29
C HIS A 123 3.24 -10.34 6.04
N TYR A 124 4.21 -9.48 6.29
CA TYR A 124 3.97 -8.14 6.81
C TYR A 124 3.97 -7.09 5.70
N GLY A 125 3.45 -5.91 6.01
CA GLY A 125 3.43 -4.76 5.12
C GLY A 125 2.63 -3.60 5.67
N PHE A 126 2.27 -2.67 4.80
CA PHE A 126 1.48 -1.50 5.16
C PHE A 126 -0.02 -1.79 5.20
N LYS A 127 -0.67 -1.28 6.23
CA LYS A 127 -2.08 -0.88 6.24
C LYS A 127 -2.14 0.62 6.56
N PHE A 128 -3.33 1.21 6.56
CA PHE A 128 -3.51 2.62 6.90
C PHE A 128 -4.45 2.78 8.10
N ALA A 129 -4.18 3.73 8.96
CA ALA A 129 -5.10 4.15 10.02
C ALA A 129 -5.48 5.62 9.79
N LEU A 130 -6.66 6.04 10.24
CA LEU A 130 -7.05 7.44 10.21
C LEU A 130 -6.02 8.26 11.02
N SER A 131 -5.56 9.36 10.43
CA SER A 131 -4.73 10.34 11.13
C SER A 131 -5.65 11.16 12.02
N LYS A 132 -5.40 11.15 13.33
CA LYS A 132 -6.06 12.08 14.27
C LYS A 132 -5.57 13.50 14.05
#